data_AF-A0A2A5HB13-F1
#
_entry.id   AF-A0A2A5HB13-F1
#
_cell.length_a   1.000
_cell.length_b   1.000
_cell.length_c   1.000
_cell.angle_alpha   90.00
_cell.angle_beta   90.00
_cell.angle_gamma   90.00
#
_symmetry.space_group_name_H-M   'P 1'
#
loop_
_entity.id
_entity.type
_entity.pdbx_description
1 polymer ?
#
loop_
_entity_poly.entity_id
_entity_poly.type
_entity_poly.pdbx_seq_one_letter_code
_entity_poly.pdbx_strand_id
1 'polypeptide(L)'
;MSLVLALQVIMSYFQVLLEGKNFFIESDGKEELLGFVTTRWVKAKNSEEAEIKAVALIKEDQNLLDITRNMDGSEPNPMIYLSEMCNVNWLAYFRRQPGGGYSFFTMENE
;
A
#
# COMPACT_ATOMS: atom_id res chain seq x y z
N MET A 1 15.70 10.61 42.07
CA MET A 1 14.98 11.62 41.26
C MET A 1 15.17 11.21 39.80
N SER A 2 14.24 10.41 39.25
CA SER A 2 14.31 9.97 37.84
C SER A 2 12.94 10.13 37.23
N LEU A 3 12.73 11.29 36.61
CA LEU A 3 11.61 11.52 35.72
C LEU A 3 12.10 11.20 34.31
N VAL A 4 12.11 9.91 33.96
CA VAL A 4 12.20 9.52 32.56
C VAL A 4 10.84 9.87 31.98
N LEU A 5 10.73 11.02 31.32
CA LEU A 5 9.61 11.33 30.45
C LEU A 5 9.61 10.26 29.36
N ALA A 6 8.83 9.19 29.57
CA ALA A 6 8.39 8.38 28.45
C ALA A 6 7.54 9.32 27.59
N LEU A 7 8.13 9.83 26.51
CA LEU A 7 7.38 10.52 25.47
C LEU A 7 6.35 9.51 24.99
N GLN A 8 5.11 9.62 25.47
CA GLN A 8 4.05 8.71 25.08
C GLN A 8 3.81 8.99 23.61
N VAL A 9 4.38 8.15 22.74
CA VAL A 9 4.24 8.31 21.30
C VAL A 9 2.79 8.06 20.96
N ILE A 10 2.04 9.13 20.73
CA ILE A 10 0.64 9.06 20.35
C ILE A 10 0.59 8.44 18.96
N MET A 11 0.04 7.23 18.87
CA MET A 11 -0.20 6.59 17.59
C MET A 11 -1.48 7.15 16.98
N SER A 12 -1.40 7.48 15.70
CA SER A 12 -2.52 7.88 14.85
C SER A 12 -2.93 6.73 13.93
N TYR A 13 -4.13 6.84 13.38
CA TYR A 13 -4.65 5.89 12.41
C TYR A 13 -4.80 6.62 11.08
N PHE A 14 -4.41 5.94 10.01
CA PHE A 14 -4.36 6.51 8.67
C PHE A 14 -5.12 5.63 7.69
N GLN A 15 -5.80 6.29 6.76
CA GLN A 15 -6.23 5.70 5.50
C GLN A 15 -5.26 6.20 4.42
N VAL A 16 -4.65 5.27 3.69
CA VAL A 16 -3.63 5.54 2.68
C VAL A 16 -4.12 4.99 1.35
N LEU A 17 -4.31 5.86 0.37
CA LEU A 17 -4.59 5.50 -1.02
C LEU A 17 -3.25 5.41 -1.77
N LEU A 18 -2.99 4.24 -2.33
CA LEU A 18 -1.76 3.93 -3.06
C LEU A 18 -2.10 3.61 -4.51
N GLU A 19 -1.24 4.06 -5.42
CA GLU A 19 -1.30 3.76 -6.84
C GLU A 19 -0.07 2.94 -7.24
N GLY A 20 -0.30 1.74 -7.77
CA GLY A 20 0.74 0.92 -8.40
C GLY A 20 0.78 1.16 -9.90
N LYS A 21 1.98 1.24 -10.48
CA LYS A 21 2.21 1.34 -11.93
C LYS A 21 3.21 0.29 -12.37
N ASN A 22 3.14 -0.07 -13.65
CA ASN A 22 4.06 -0.98 -14.32
C ASN A 22 4.05 -2.41 -13.75
N PHE A 23 2.89 -2.90 -13.33
CA PHE A 23 2.76 -4.29 -12.88
C PHE A 23 2.40 -5.15 -14.10
N PHE A 24 3.28 -6.08 -14.46
CA PHE A 24 2.98 -7.06 -15.50
C PHE A 24 2.22 -8.22 -14.85
N ILE A 25 0.91 -8.24 -15.03
CA ILE A 25 -0.02 -9.10 -14.29
C ILE A 25 -0.55 -10.20 -15.20
N GLU A 26 -0.49 -11.44 -14.72
CA GLU A 26 -1.12 -12.59 -15.35
C GLU A 26 -2.55 -12.79 -14.80
N SER A 27 -3.54 -12.78 -15.69
CA SER A 27 -4.94 -13.11 -15.40
C SER A 27 -5.53 -13.92 -16.54
N ASP A 28 -6.19 -15.03 -16.22
CA ASP A 28 -6.80 -15.95 -17.19
C ASP A 28 -5.84 -16.39 -18.34
N GLY A 29 -4.56 -16.58 -18.01
CA GLY A 29 -3.52 -16.99 -18.94
C GLY A 29 -3.06 -15.91 -19.92
N LYS A 30 -3.43 -14.64 -19.69
CA LYS A 30 -2.92 -13.47 -20.41
C LYS A 30 -2.08 -12.60 -19.49
N GLU A 31 -0.99 -12.08 -20.01
CA GLU A 31 -0.14 -11.12 -19.32
C GLU A 31 -0.42 -9.71 -19.87
N GLU A 32 -0.74 -8.78 -18.98
CA GLU A 32 -1.06 -7.40 -19.32
C GLU A 32 -0.27 -6.42 -18.44
N LEU A 33 0.15 -5.29 -19.02
CA LEU A 33 0.75 -4.20 -18.26
C LEU A 33 -0.35 -3.37 -17.62
N LEU A 34 -0.46 -3.46 -16.29
CA LEU A 34 -1.52 -2.84 -15.52
C LEU A 34 -0.96 -1.89 -14.45
N GLY A 35 -1.79 -0.92 -14.10
CA GLY A 35 -1.70 -0.18 -12.86
C GLY A 35 -2.82 -0.62 -11.91
N PHE A 36 -2.76 -0.16 -10.66
CA PHE A 36 -3.85 -0.35 -9.72
C PHE A 36 -3.99 0.82 -8.77
N VAL A 37 -5.18 0.98 -8.20
CA VAL A 37 -5.38 1.73 -6.96
C VAL A 37 -5.82 0.81 -5.83
N THR A 38 -5.34 1.09 -4.62
CA THR A 38 -5.74 0.35 -3.44
C THR A 38 -5.69 1.20 -2.18
N THR A 39 -6.51 0.86 -1.19
CA THR A 39 -6.51 1.53 0.11
C THR A 39 -5.93 0.62 1.18
N ARG A 40 -5.00 1.13 1.99
CA ARG A 40 -4.48 0.47 3.19
C ARG A 40 -4.76 1.32 4.42
N TRP A 41 -5.14 0.65 5.51
CA TRP A 41 -5.43 1.26 6.79
C TRP A 41 -4.33 0.86 7.77
N VAL A 42 -3.59 1.84 8.28
CA VAL A 42 -2.41 1.60 9.12
C VAL A 42 -2.43 2.42 10.40
N LYS A 43 -1.81 1.87 11.44
CA LYS A 43 -1.51 2.58 12.69
C LYS A 43 -0.05 2.99 12.69
N ALA A 44 0.23 4.28 12.84
CA ALA A 44 1.58 4.84 12.73
C ALA A 44 1.76 6.07 13.62
N LYS A 45 3.01 6.48 13.87
CA LYS A 45 3.34 7.66 14.69
C LYS A 45 3.16 8.96 13.91
N ASN A 46 3.38 8.92 12.60
CA ASN A 46 3.27 10.06 11.69
C ASN A 46 2.94 9.58 10.26
N SER A 47 2.79 10.52 9.32
CA SER A 47 2.45 10.22 7.92
C SER A 47 3.53 9.43 7.19
N GLU A 48 4.81 9.72 7.45
CA GLU A 48 5.93 9.03 6.82
C GLU A 48 5.94 7.53 7.19
N GLU A 49 5.78 7.21 8.47
CA GLU A 49 5.66 5.82 8.92
C GLU A 49 4.36 5.16 8.40
N ALA A 50 3.28 5.93 8.23
CA ALA A 50 2.04 5.42 7.65
C ALA A 50 2.23 4.99 6.19
N GLU A 51 2.90 5.81 5.38
CA GLU A 51 3.23 5.47 4.01
C GLU A 51 4.08 4.21 3.93
N ILE A 52 5.18 4.15 4.70
CA ILE A 52 6.10 2.99 4.73
C ILE A 52 5.33 1.71 5.07
N LYS A 53 4.47 1.75 6.10
CA LYS A 53 3.65 0.60 6.49
C LYS A 53 2.63 0.21 5.43
N ALA A 54 1.98 1.18 4.81
CA ALA A 54 0.98 0.92 3.78
C ALA A 54 1.61 0.28 2.54
N VAL A 55 2.80 0.75 2.13
CA VAL A 55 3.57 0.16 1.03
C VAL A 55 4.06 -1.24 1.39
N ALA A 56 4.53 -1.46 2.63
CA ALA A 56 4.94 -2.80 3.09
C ALA A 56 3.80 -3.81 2.99
N LEU A 57 2.57 -3.43 3.38
CA LEU A 57 1.39 -4.29 3.24
C LEU A 57 1.09 -4.69 1.79
N ILE A 58 1.48 -3.90 0.78
CA ILE A 58 1.33 -4.27 -0.64
C ILE A 58 2.47 -5.20 -1.07
N LYS A 59 3.71 -4.88 -0.68
CA LYS A 59 4.90 -5.68 -1.02
C LYS A 59 4.85 -7.09 -0.45
N GLU A 60 4.14 -7.28 0.65
CA GLU A 60 3.94 -8.56 1.33
C GLU A 60 2.60 -9.23 0.96
N ASP A 61 1.77 -8.62 0.09
CA ASP A 61 0.47 -9.18 -0.31
C ASP A 61 0.66 -10.33 -1.31
N GLN A 62 0.57 -11.56 -0.83
CA GLN A 62 0.77 -12.75 -1.64
C GLN A 62 -0.17 -12.81 -2.86
N ASN A 63 -1.38 -12.26 -2.77
CA ASN A 63 -2.32 -12.28 -3.90
C ASN A 63 -1.82 -11.41 -5.07
N LEU A 64 -1.14 -10.29 -4.76
CA LEU A 64 -0.53 -9.45 -5.78
C LEU A 64 0.77 -10.09 -6.29
N LEU A 65 1.58 -10.66 -5.40
CA LEU A 65 2.83 -11.33 -5.77
C LEU A 65 2.60 -12.53 -6.70
N ASP A 66 1.59 -13.35 -6.43
CA ASP A 66 1.30 -14.56 -7.20
C ASP A 66 0.93 -14.26 -8.66
N ILE A 67 0.31 -13.11 -8.89
CA ILE A 67 -0.16 -12.69 -10.23
C ILE A 67 0.83 -11.76 -10.94
N THR A 68 1.86 -11.24 -10.26
CA THR A 68 2.84 -10.31 -10.87
C THR A 68 4.04 -11.07 -11.43
N ARG A 69 4.49 -10.73 -12.64
CA ARG A 69 5.52 -11.48 -13.39
C ARG A 69 6.87 -10.76 -13.51
N ASN A 70 6.92 -9.45 -13.28
CA ASN A 70 8.11 -8.62 -13.40
C ASN A 70 8.70 -8.20 -12.03
N MET A 71 8.57 -9.04 -10.99
CA MET A 71 9.13 -8.77 -9.65
C MET A 71 10.63 -9.06 -9.54
N ASP A 72 11.24 -9.64 -10.58
CA ASP A 72 12.67 -9.99 -10.65
C ASP A 72 13.58 -8.82 -11.06
N GLY A 73 12.99 -7.63 -11.28
CA GLY A 73 13.70 -6.44 -11.74
C GLY A 73 13.78 -6.31 -13.26
N SER A 74 13.02 -7.12 -14.00
CA SER A 74 12.78 -6.90 -15.42
C SER A 74 12.02 -5.60 -15.68
N GLU A 75 12.30 -4.96 -16.81
CA GLU A 75 11.53 -3.79 -17.25
C GLU A 75 10.18 -4.23 -17.86
N PRO A 76 9.10 -3.46 -17.64
CA PRO A 76 9.05 -2.20 -16.90
C PRO A 76 9.05 -2.44 -15.38
N ASN A 77 9.80 -1.65 -14.61
CA ASN A 77 9.91 -1.85 -13.16
C ASN A 77 8.62 -1.46 -12.41
N PRO A 78 8.02 -2.34 -11.58
CA PRO A 78 6.86 -2.01 -10.76
C PRO A 78 7.14 -0.91 -9.74
N MET A 79 6.29 0.12 -9.70
CA MET A 79 6.41 1.25 -8.78
C MET A 79 5.12 1.49 -8.02
N ILE A 80 5.22 1.83 -6.73
CA ILE A 80 4.06 2.17 -5.88
C ILE A 80 4.23 3.61 -5.40
N TYR A 81 3.19 4.41 -5.56
CA TYR A 81 3.16 5.81 -5.21
C TYR A 81 2.09 6.09 -4.17
N LEU A 82 2.35 7.04 -3.28
CA LEU A 82 1.33 7.65 -2.45
C LEU A 82 0.44 8.55 -3.31
N SER A 83 -0.85 8.24 -3.37
CA SER A 83 -1.85 9.08 -4.05
C SER A 83 -2.49 10.06 -3.06
N GLU A 84 -3.11 9.53 -1.99
CA GLU A 84 -3.74 10.35 -0.95
C GLU A 84 -3.54 9.73 0.44
N MET A 85 -3.54 10.57 1.47
CA MET A 85 -3.50 10.12 2.86
C MET A 85 -4.35 11.01 3.76
N CYS A 86 -5.11 10.38 4.67
CA CYS A 86 -5.90 11.09 5.66
C CYS A 86 -5.78 10.43 7.04
N ASN A 87 -5.78 11.27 8.08
CA ASN A 87 -5.96 10.80 9.46
C ASN A 87 -7.41 10.37 9.66
N VAL A 88 -7.60 9.24 10.35
CA VAL A 88 -8.91 8.67 10.65
C VAL A 88 -9.00 8.37 12.13
N ASN A 89 -10.23 8.32 12.66
CA ASN A 89 -10.44 7.90 14.04
C ASN A 89 -10.31 6.37 14.18
N TRP A 90 -10.08 5.92 15.41
CA TRP A 90 -9.87 4.50 15.73
C TRP A 90 -11.09 3.62 15.38
N LEU A 91 -12.31 4.16 15.48
CA LEU A 91 -13.55 3.43 15.15
C LEU A 91 -13.67 3.15 13.64
N ALA A 92 -13.24 4.08 12.79
CA ALA A 92 -13.21 3.90 11.34
C ALA A 92 -12.13 2.89 10.95
N TYR A 93 -10.95 3.01 11.55
CA TYR A 93 -9.83 2.09 11.35
C TYR A 93 -10.20 0.63 11.67
N PHE A 94 -10.77 0.37 12.87
CA PHE A 94 -11.02 -0.99 13.31
C PHE A 94 -12.01 -1.75 12.40
N ARG A 95 -12.92 -1.03 11.74
CA ARG A 95 -13.91 -1.63 10.83
C ARG A 95 -13.38 -1.92 9.43
N ARG A 96 -12.23 -1.35 9.05
CA ARG A 96 -11.73 -1.36 7.67
C ARG A 96 -10.31 -1.89 7.51
N GLN A 97 -9.62 -2.20 8.61
CA GLN A 97 -8.24 -2.67 8.60
C GLN A 97 -8.08 -4.14 8.14
N PRO A 98 -6.92 -4.49 7.52
CA PRO A 98 -5.93 -3.57 6.98
C PRO A 98 -6.38 -2.90 5.67
N GLY A 99 -7.58 -3.22 5.18
CA GLY A 99 -8.01 -2.97 3.81
C GLY A 99 -7.55 -4.10 2.90
N GLY A 100 -8.21 -4.29 1.76
CA GLY A 100 -7.86 -5.34 0.82
C GLY A 100 -8.45 -5.07 -0.56
N GLY A 101 -7.99 -5.86 -1.52
CA GLY A 101 -8.39 -5.75 -2.92
C GLY A 101 -7.65 -4.66 -3.68
N TYR A 102 -7.82 -4.70 -5.00
CA TYR A 102 -7.17 -3.83 -5.96
C TYR A 102 -8.17 -3.48 -7.05
N SER A 103 -8.15 -2.24 -7.50
CA SER A 103 -8.85 -1.84 -8.72
C SER A 103 -7.79 -1.66 -9.80
N PHE A 104 -7.67 -2.65 -10.68
CA PHE A 104 -6.70 -2.64 -11.78
C PHE A 104 -7.21 -1.80 -12.96
N PHE A 105 -6.27 -1.21 -13.71
CA PHE A 105 -6.54 -0.47 -14.94
C PHE A 105 -5.40 -0.70 -15.95
N THR A 106 -5.73 -0.63 -17.23
CA THR A 106 -4.77 -0.79 -18.32
C THR A 106 -3.80 0.38 -18.35
N MET A 107 -2.51 0.10 -18.49
CA MET A 107 -1.49 1.11 -18.76
C MET A 107 -1.22 1.14 -20.26
N GLU A 108 -1.05 2.32 -20.83
CA GLU A 108 -0.52 2.45 -22.18
C GLU A 108 0.99 2.18 -22.13
N ASN A 109 1.51 1.39 -23.07
CA ASN A 109 2.95 1.30 -23.30
C ASN A 109 3.37 2.64 -23.93
N GLU A 110 3.93 3.55 -23.13
CA GLU A 110 4.60 4.76 -23.65
C GLU A 110 5.89 4.41 -24.43
#